data_AF-A0A1A2W479-F1
#
_entry.id   AF-A0A1A2W479-F1
#
_cell.length_a   1.000
_cell.length_b   1.000
_cell.length_c   1.000
_cell.angle_alpha   90.00
_cell.angle_beta   90.00
_cell.angle_gamma   90.00
#
_symmetry.space_group_name_H-M   'P 1'
#
loop_
_entity.id
_entity.type
_entity.pdbx_description
1 polymer ?
#
loop_
_entity_poly.entity_id
_entity_poly.type
_entity_poly.pdbx_seq_one_letter_code
_entity_poly.pdbx_strand_id
1 'polypeptide(L)' 'MLDRGSDRDIADAEAAIERLANAPADEGLAIREIWLHRMRALLARARGEGKAYSRIRDRYRDMAKTLGFEGHTDWAEAMR' A
#
# COMPACT_ATOMS: atom_id res chain seq x y z
N MET A 1 4.87 16.43 -14.65
CA MET A 1 6.19 15.90 -14.28
C MET A 1 6.10 15.55 -12.80
N LEU A 2 6.11 14.26 -12.46
CA LEU A 2 6.11 13.75 -11.09
C LEU A 2 7.54 13.89 -10.55
N ASP A 3 7.88 15.11 -10.13
CA ASP A 3 9.18 15.36 -9.54
C ASP A 3 9.10 15.01 -8.05
N ARG A 4 9.63 13.83 -7.73
CA ARG A 4 9.88 13.26 -6.39
C ARG A 4 9.08 13.87 -5.23
N GLY A 5 7.93 13.25 -4.95
CA GLY A 5 7.33 13.27 -3.61
C GLY A 5 7.05 14.68 -3.08
N SER A 6 6.66 15.60 -3.95
CA SER A 6 6.10 16.87 -3.50
C SER A 6 4.85 16.59 -2.65
N ASP A 7 4.51 17.50 -1.75
CA ASP A 7 3.29 17.36 -0.92
C ASP A 7 2.04 17.15 -1.79
N ARG A 8 2.05 17.70 -3.02
CA ARG A 8 1.01 17.48 -4.02
C ARG A 8 0.94 16.03 -4.50
N ASP A 9 2.08 15.41 -4.82
CA ASP A 9 2.10 14.00 -5.25
C ASP A 9 1.63 13.07 -4.11
N ILE A 10 1.97 13.40 -2.87
CA ILE A 10 1.52 12.67 -1.67
C ILE A 10 0.00 12.82 -1.50
N ALA A 11 -0.53 14.03 -1.66
CA ALA A 11 -1.98 14.29 -1.57
C ALA A 11 -2.76 13.60 -2.70
N ASP A 12 -2.27 13.67 -3.93
CA ASP A 12 -2.88 13.01 -5.08
C ASP A 12 -2.89 11.48 -4.91
N ALA A 13 -1.80 10.90 -4.37
CA ALA A 13 -1.71 9.48 -4.07
C ALA A 13 -2.70 9.06 -2.96
N GLU A 14 -2.81 9.83 -1.88
CA GLU A 14 -3.80 9.57 -0.82
C GLU A 14 -5.22 9.60 -1.37
N ALA A 15 -5.57 10.63 -2.13
CA ALA A 15 -6.90 10.76 -2.74
C ALA A 15 -7.21 9.60 -3.70
N ALA A 16 -6.22 9.11 -4.44
CA ALA A 16 -6.39 7.94 -5.31
C ALA A 16 -6.60 6.65 -4.51
N ILE A 17 -5.82 6.44 -3.43
CA ILE A 17 -5.95 5.28 -2.54
C ILE A 17 -7.33 5.27 -1.87
N GLU A 18 -7.80 6.41 -1.37
CA GLU A 18 -9.11 6.52 -0.73
C GLU A 18 -10.25 6.28 -1.73
N ARG A 19 -10.14 6.77 -2.97
CA ARG A 19 -11.13 6.46 -4.02
C ARG A 19 -11.17 4.96 -4.32
N LEU A 20 -10.02 4.29 -4.38
CA LEU A 20 -9.97 2.84 -4.62
C LEU A 20 -10.53 2.05 -3.43
N ALA A 21 -10.23 2.48 -2.21
CA ALA A 21 -10.73 1.84 -0.99
C ALA A 21 -12.26 1.91 -0.87
N ASN A 22 -12.85 3.02 -1.33
CA ASN A 22 -14.29 3.25 -1.26
C ASN A 22 -15.05 2.85 -2.54
N ALA A 23 -14.35 2.39 -3.58
CA ALA A 23 -14.99 1.93 -4.80
C ALA A 23 -15.82 0.65 -4.53
N PRO A 24 -17.05 0.55 -5.06
CA PRO A 24 -17.84 -0.68 -4.96
C PRO A 24 -17.06 -1.88 -5.51
N ALA A 25 -16.94 -2.94 -4.73
CA ALA A 25 -16.57 -4.26 -5.21
C ALA A 25 -17.05 -5.31 -4.21
N ASP A 26 -16.98 -6.57 -4.62
CA ASP A 26 -17.33 -7.71 -3.78
C ASP A 26 -16.62 -7.64 -2.42
N GLU A 27 -17.37 -7.96 -1.36
CA GLU A 27 -16.83 -8.04 -0.02
C GLU A 27 -15.68 -9.07 0.01
N GLY A 28 -14.56 -8.69 0.63
CA GLY A 28 -13.41 -9.59 0.74
C GLY A 28 -12.61 -9.80 -0.55
N LEU A 29 -12.73 -8.93 -1.56
CA LEU A 29 -11.89 -8.99 -2.78
C LEU A 29 -10.39 -8.84 -2.43
N ALA A 30 -9.75 -9.97 -2.15
CA ALA A 30 -8.40 -10.04 -1.57
C ALA A 30 -7.33 -9.34 -2.43
N ILE A 31 -7.51 -9.36 -3.76
CA ILE A 31 -6.61 -8.66 -4.68
C ILE A 31 -6.66 -7.14 -4.49
N ARG A 32 -7.83 -6.55 -4.23
CA ARG A 32 -7.93 -5.11 -3.93
C ARG A 32 -7.25 -4.80 -2.60
N GLU A 33 -7.52 -5.61 -1.58
CA GLU A 33 -6.96 -5.42 -0.25
C GLU A 33 -5.43 -5.47 -0.26
N ILE A 34 -4.83 -6.40 -1.01
CA ILE A 34 -3.37 -6.53 -1.03
C ILE A 34 -2.70 -5.35 -1.73
N TRP A 35 -3.32 -4.84 -2.80
CA TRP A 35 -2.87 -3.63 -3.46
C TRP A 35 -3.00 -2.40 -2.55
N LEU A 36 -4.12 -2.25 -1.83
CA LEU A 36 -4.31 -1.16 -0.88
C LEU A 36 -3.26 -1.18 0.25
N HIS A 37 -2.94 -2.36 0.79
CA HIS A 37 -1.89 -2.50 1.80
C HIS A 37 -0.52 -2.05 1.29
N ARG A 38 -0.12 -2.46 0.08
CA ARG A 38 1.13 -2.03 -0.53
C ARG A 38 1.17 -0.50 -0.73
N MET A 39 0.12 0.07 -1.31
CA MET A 39 0.06 1.51 -1.60
C MET A 39 0.07 2.36 -0.33
N ARG A 40 -0.66 1.96 0.72
CA ARG A 40 -0.68 2.65 2.02
C ARG A 40 0.70 2.62 2.71
N ALA A 41 1.43 1.51 2.62
CA ALA A 41 2.81 1.47 3.11
C ALA A 41 3.70 2.46 2.35
N LEU A 42 3.63 2.49 1.01
CA LEU A 42 4.42 3.44 0.21
C LEU A 42 4.07 4.90 0.51
N LEU A 43 2.79 5.21 0.74
CA LEU A 43 2.33 6.54 1.14
C LEU A 43 2.91 6.94 2.51
N ALA A 44 2.81 6.07 3.52
CA ALA A 44 3.39 6.30 4.84
C ALA A 44 4.90 6.54 4.77
N ARG A 45 5.61 5.80 3.91
CA ARG A 45 7.04 6.03 3.65
C ARG A 45 7.30 7.40 3.02
N ALA A 46 6.51 7.81 2.03
CA ALA A 46 6.63 9.12 1.39
C ALA A 46 6.39 10.28 2.37
N ARG A 47 5.52 10.08 3.36
CA ARG A 47 5.25 11.03 4.45
C ARG A 47 6.29 11.06 5.57
N GLY A 48 7.27 10.15 5.54
CA GLY A 48 8.22 9.99 6.64
C GLY A 48 7.63 9.32 7.90
N GLU A 49 6.46 8.69 7.80
CA GLU A 49 5.75 8.06 8.91
C GLU A 49 6.30 6.64 9.19
N GLY A 50 7.56 6.55 9.63
CA GLY A 50 8.29 5.28 9.75
C GLY A 50 7.58 4.19 10.57
N LYS A 51 6.89 4.56 11.67
CA LYS A 51 6.12 3.59 12.47
C LYS A 51 4.90 3.04 11.74
N ALA A 52 4.15 3.90 11.05
CA ALA A 52 2.99 3.49 10.27
C ALA A 52 3.43 2.63 9.07
N TYR A 53 4.50 3.04 8.40
CA TYR A 53 5.12 2.27 7.31
C TYR A 53 5.45 0.84 7.74
N SER A 54 6.24 0.65 8.80
CA SER A 54 6.64 -0.69 9.25
C SER A 54 5.43 -1.55 9.61
N ARG A 55 4.45 -0.99 10.34
CA ARG A 55 3.24 -1.71 10.72
C ARG A 55 2.42 -2.16 9.52
N ILE A 56 2.25 -1.30 8.53
CA ILE A 56 1.46 -1.62 7.33
C ILE A 56 2.21 -2.60 6.45
N ARG A 57 3.54 -2.44 6.28
CA ARG A 57 4.40 -3.37 5.54
C ARG A 57 4.34 -4.77 6.14
N ASP A 58 4.41 -4.89 7.46
CA ASP A 58 4.40 -6.22 8.11
C ASP A 58 3.04 -6.91 7.91
N ARG A 59 1.93 -6.18 8.05
CA ARG A 59 0.58 -6.69 7.71
C ARG A 59 0.45 -7.08 6.24
N TYR A 60 0.98 -6.26 5.34
CA TYR A 60 1.02 -6.53 3.91
C TYR A 60 1.76 -7.85 3.62
N ARG A 61 2.95 -8.02 4.20
CA ARG A 61 3.77 -9.22 4.05
C ARG A 61 3.05 -10.46 4.58
N ASP A 62 2.46 -10.37 5.77
CA ASP A 62 1.77 -11.50 6.39
C ASP A 62 0.56 -11.93 5.56
N MET A 63 -0.19 -10.96 5.01
CA MET A 63 -1.31 -11.24 4.12
C MET A 63 -0.86 -11.86 2.79
N ALA A 64 0.21 -11.35 2.19
CA ALA A 64 0.79 -11.89 0.96
C ALA A 64 1.19 -13.36 1.13
N LYS A 65 1.86 -13.68 2.25
CA LYS A 65 2.27 -15.05 2.59
C LYS A 65 1.07 -15.96 2.86
N THR A 66 0.08 -15.47 3.62
CA THR A 66 -1.12 -16.24 3.96
C THR A 66 -1.93 -16.60 2.71
N LEU A 67 -2.01 -15.71 1.73
CA LEU A 67 -2.78 -15.90 0.50
C LEU A 67 -1.97 -16.54 -0.65
N GLY A 68 -0.68 -16.82 -0.45
CA GLY A 68 0.17 -17.42 -1.49
C GLY A 68 0.49 -16.47 -2.66
N PHE A 69 0.43 -15.15 -2.45
CA PHE A 69 0.77 -14.18 -3.49
C PHE A 69 2.28 -13.95 -3.54
N GLU A 70 2.99 -14.79 -4.29
CA GLU A 70 4.46 -14.81 -4.38
C GLU A 70 5.04 -13.46 -4.81
N GLY A 71 4.58 -12.88 -5.92
CA GLY A 71 5.08 -11.58 -6.39
C GLY A 71 4.83 -10.43 -5.39
N HIS A 72 3.74 -10.50 -4.62
CA HIS A 72 3.50 -9.54 -3.53
C HIS A 72 4.43 -9.77 -2.34
N THR A 73 4.75 -11.03 -2.05
CA THR A 73 5.71 -11.40 -1.00
C THR A 73 7.09 -10.85 -1.34
N ASP A 74 7.56 -11.04 -2.57
CA ASP A 74 8.84 -10.51 -3.06
C ASP A 74 8.90 -8.98 -2.93
N TRP A 75 7.82 -8.29 -3.32
CA TRP A 75 7.73 -6.84 -3.13
C TRP A 75 7.75 -6.43 -1.66
N ALA A 76 7.04 -7.15 -0.79
CA ALA A 76 7.00 -6.84 0.65
C ALA A 76 8.37 -7.00 1.31
N GLU A 77 9.15 -8.01 0.89
CA GLU A 77 10.51 -8.27 1.39
C GLU A 77 11.52 -7.25 0.86
N ALA A 78 11.31 -6.72 -0.34
CA ALA A 78 12.12 -5.63 -0.89
C ALA A 78 11.85 -4.26 -0.21
N MET A 79 10.73 -4.11 0.50
CA MET A 79 10.37 -2.88 1.22
C MET A 79 11.15 -2.77 2.55
N ARG A 80 12.26 -2.03 2.54
CA ARG A 80 13.07 -1.73 3.73
C ARG A 80 12.40 -0.73 4.66
#